data_AF-A0A183KA48-F1
#
_entry.id   AF-A0A183KA48-F1
#
_cell.length_a   1.000
_cell.length_b   1.000
_cell.length_c   1.000
_cell.angle_alpha   90.00
_cell.angle_beta   90.00
_cell.angle_gamma   90.00
#
_symmetry.space_group_name_H-M   'P 1'
#
loop_
_entity.id
_entity.type
_entity.pdbx_description
1 polymer ?
#
loop_
_entity_poly.entity_id
_entity_poly.type
_entity_poly.pdbx_seq_one_letter_code
_entity_poly.pdbx_strand_id
1 'polypeptide(L)'
;MREYEQLASDLLAWIEQQIPFLKDRTTDGTISGARSKLDHYRGYRGFEKPPRLDEKTLLENTYNTLQTRLRLANRPSFLPTEGRMIEDIDSAWRQLENYEKGFEDWLVAEIKRLEQIEYLAKKFRLKCLTHEAWADGKANALSLEDYEGASLSALRALAQKHASFEGDLGAHQNRVERIVAIAEELK
;
A
#
# COMPACT_ATOMS: atom_id res chain seq x y z
N MET A 1 -5.56 42.21 -14.54
CA MET A 1 -6.93 41.80 -14.18
C MET A 1 -7.30 40.49 -14.88
N ARG A 2 -7.39 40.43 -16.22
CA ARG A 2 -7.66 39.16 -16.95
C ARG A 2 -6.61 38.06 -16.70
N GLU A 3 -5.33 38.41 -16.67
CA GLU A 3 -4.24 37.46 -16.38
C GLU A 3 -4.34 36.87 -14.97
N TYR A 4 -4.70 37.67 -13.97
CA TYR A 4 -4.94 37.19 -12.59
C TYR A 4 -6.12 36.20 -12.56
N GLU A 5 -7.22 36.52 -13.23
CA GLU A 5 -8.40 35.66 -13.24
C GLU A 5 -8.18 34.33 -13.98
N GLN A 6 -7.41 34.33 -15.06
CA GLN A 6 -7.00 33.09 -15.74
C GLN A 6 -6.10 32.24 -14.85
N LEU A 7 -5.02 32.82 -14.32
CA LEU A 7 -4.10 32.10 -13.42
C LEU A 7 -4.83 31.55 -12.18
N ALA A 8 -5.73 32.32 -11.58
CA ALA A 8 -6.54 31.88 -10.44
C ALA A 8 -7.43 30.69 -10.82
N SER A 9 -8.10 30.75 -11.97
CA SER A 9 -9.00 29.70 -12.42
C SER A 9 -8.24 28.42 -12.75
N ASP A 10 -7.11 28.53 -13.44
CA ASP A 10 -6.28 27.39 -13.83
C ASP A 10 -5.69 26.69 -12.61
N LEU A 11 -5.23 27.47 -11.62
CA LEU A 11 -4.69 26.93 -10.36
C LEU A 11 -5.77 26.22 -9.54
N LEU A 12 -6.95 26.82 -9.39
CA LEU A 12 -8.07 26.21 -8.67
C LEU A 12 -8.56 24.93 -9.36
N ALA A 13 -8.70 24.95 -10.69
CA ALA A 13 -9.10 23.77 -11.46
C ALA A 13 -8.08 22.63 -11.32
N TRP A 14 -6.78 22.96 -11.31
CA TRP A 14 -5.73 21.97 -11.07
C TRP A 14 -5.84 21.39 -9.65
N ILE A 15 -6.04 22.20 -8.62
CA ILE A 15 -6.23 21.72 -7.23
C ILE A 15 -7.43 20.77 -7.16
N GLU A 16 -8.57 21.16 -7.72
CA GLU A 16 -9.79 20.33 -7.74
C GLU A 16 -9.59 19.00 -8.45
N GLN A 17 -8.78 18.97 -9.52
CA GLN A 17 -8.46 17.74 -10.24
C GLN A 17 -7.57 16.79 -9.42
N GLN A 18 -6.68 17.30 -8.57
CA GLN A 18 -5.74 16.49 -7.77
C GLN A 18 -6.36 15.95 -6.47
N ILE A 19 -7.38 16.63 -5.92
CA ILE A 19 -8.05 16.21 -4.68
C ILE A 19 -8.57 14.76 -4.74
N PRO A 20 -9.28 14.30 -5.79
CA PRO A 20 -9.74 12.91 -5.87
C PRO A 20 -8.62 11.88 -5.76
N PHE A 21 -7.47 12.14 -6.40
CA PHE A 21 -6.32 11.24 -6.35
C PHE A 21 -5.71 11.15 -4.95
N LEU A 22 -5.53 12.30 -4.28
CA LEU A 22 -4.95 12.36 -2.93
C LEU A 22 -5.91 11.87 -1.84
N LYS A 23 -7.23 12.00 -2.09
CA LYS A 23 -8.28 11.48 -1.21
C LYS A 23 -8.44 9.97 -1.34
N ASP A 24 -8.14 9.40 -2.51
CA ASP A 24 -8.22 7.97 -2.76
C ASP A 24 -7.14 7.21 -1.98
N ARG A 25 -7.53 6.71 -0.80
CA ARG A 25 -6.72 5.82 0.05
C ARG A 25 -7.01 4.34 -0.20
N THR A 26 -7.21 3.98 -1.47
CA THR A 26 -7.35 2.59 -1.88
C THR A 26 -6.22 2.17 -2.82
N THR A 27 -5.90 0.89 -2.79
CA THR A 27 -5.01 0.23 -3.76
C THR A 27 -5.76 -0.95 -4.36
N ASP A 28 -5.29 -1.43 -5.50
CA ASP A 28 -5.75 -2.66 -6.16
C ASP A 28 -5.39 -3.94 -5.38
N GLY A 29 -4.78 -3.81 -4.20
CA GLY A 29 -4.27 -4.91 -3.39
C GLY A 29 -2.99 -5.53 -3.95
N THR A 30 -2.35 -4.93 -4.96
CA THR A 30 -1.10 -5.43 -5.53
C THR A 30 0.07 -4.52 -5.17
N ILE A 31 1.24 -5.11 -4.93
CA ILE A 31 2.47 -4.34 -4.67
C ILE A 31 2.84 -3.49 -5.89
N SER A 32 2.61 -4.02 -7.10
CA SER A 32 2.89 -3.30 -8.35
C SER A 32 2.02 -2.05 -8.49
N GLY A 33 0.71 -2.16 -8.22
CA GLY A 33 -0.22 -1.03 -8.26
C GLY A 33 0.11 0.01 -7.20
N ALA A 34 0.37 -0.41 -5.96
CA ALA A 34 0.76 0.49 -4.88
C ALA A 34 2.09 1.22 -5.16
N ARG A 35 3.09 0.53 -5.72
CA ARG A 35 4.37 1.14 -6.15
C ARG A 35 4.17 2.13 -7.30
N SER A 36 3.39 1.76 -8.31
CA SER A 36 3.07 2.67 -9.42
C SER A 36 2.37 3.94 -8.93
N LYS A 37 1.44 3.80 -7.98
CA LYS A 37 0.76 4.95 -7.34
C LYS A 37 1.73 5.83 -6.54
N LEU A 38 2.69 5.23 -5.84
CA LEU A 38 3.76 5.96 -5.14
C LEU A 38 4.69 6.71 -6.11
N ASP A 39 5.08 6.07 -7.22
CA ASP A 39 5.92 6.71 -8.23
C ASP A 39 5.19 7.87 -8.92
N HIS A 40 3.89 7.71 -9.19
CA HIS A 40 3.05 8.81 -9.67
C HIS A 40 3.01 9.97 -8.66
N TYR A 41 2.80 9.68 -7.37
CA TYR A 41 2.82 10.71 -6.32
C TYR A 41 4.18 11.42 -6.19
N ARG A 42 5.29 10.69 -6.34
CA ARG A 42 6.64 11.28 -6.38
C ARG A 42 6.83 12.18 -7.59
N GLY A 43 6.32 11.78 -8.76
CA GLY A 43 6.28 12.60 -9.97
C GLY A 43 5.48 13.88 -9.77
N TYR A 44 4.28 13.76 -9.20
CA TYR A 44 3.43 14.88 -8.81
C TYR A 44 4.20 15.88 -7.91
N ARG A 45 4.86 15.41 -6.84
CA ARG A 45 5.62 16.31 -5.96
C ARG A 45 6.87 16.90 -6.61
N GLY A 46 7.53 16.16 -7.51
CA GLY A 46 8.81 16.54 -8.08
C GLY A 46 8.71 17.45 -9.30
N PHE A 47 7.63 17.32 -10.08
CA PHE A 47 7.50 18.00 -11.37
C PHE A 47 6.23 18.81 -11.50
N GLU A 48 5.10 18.33 -10.98
CA GLU A 48 3.80 19.00 -11.18
C GLU A 48 3.53 20.07 -10.12
N LYS A 49 3.83 19.80 -8.85
CA LYS A 49 3.59 20.73 -7.74
C LYS A 49 4.51 21.97 -7.74
N PRO A 50 5.82 21.88 -8.02
CA PRO A 50 6.71 23.04 -8.00
C PRO A 50 6.26 24.21 -8.89
N PRO A 51 5.92 24.03 -10.19
CA PRO A 51 5.48 25.15 -11.01
C PRO A 51 4.15 25.75 -10.53
N ARG A 52 3.26 24.96 -9.92
CA ARG A 52 2.00 25.46 -9.35
C ARG A 52 2.22 26.32 -8.10
N LEU A 53 3.25 26.03 -7.32
CA LEU A 53 3.67 26.88 -6.20
C LEU A 53 4.24 28.21 -6.68
N ASP A 54 5.01 28.21 -7.78
CA ASP A 54 5.50 29.44 -8.41
C ASP A 54 4.34 30.28 -8.95
N GLU A 55 3.35 29.65 -9.60
CA GLU A 55 2.11 30.30 -10.06
C GLU A 55 1.32 30.92 -8.90
N LYS A 56 1.17 30.23 -7.76
CA LYS A 56 0.55 30.76 -6.55
C LYS A 56 1.29 32.00 -6.04
N THR A 57 2.62 31.93 -5.96
CA THR A 57 3.46 33.05 -5.50
C THR A 57 3.38 34.25 -6.46
N LEU A 58 3.37 33.99 -7.78
CA LEU A 58 3.18 35.00 -8.81
C LEU A 58 1.81 35.67 -8.70
N LEU A 59 0.76 34.89 -8.43
CA LEU A 59 -0.60 35.37 -8.26
C LEU A 59 -0.71 36.33 -7.06
N GLU A 60 -0.11 35.98 -5.92
CA GLU A 60 -0.03 36.86 -4.75
C GLU A 60 0.74 38.16 -5.06
N ASN A 61 1.87 38.06 -5.75
CA ASN A 61 2.70 39.22 -6.13
C ASN A 61 1.97 40.17 -7.09
N THR A 62 1.30 39.63 -8.10
CA THR A 62 0.54 40.41 -9.09
C THR A 62 -0.64 41.14 -8.43
N TYR A 63 -1.35 40.47 -7.53
CA TYR A 63 -2.41 41.09 -6.72
C TYR A 63 -1.87 42.21 -5.84
N ASN A 64 -0.82 41.97 -5.05
CA ASN A 64 -0.22 42.99 -4.18
C ASN A 64 0.26 44.23 -4.96
N THR A 65 0.82 44.01 -6.16
CA THR A 65 1.24 45.08 -7.08
C THR A 65 0.04 45.86 -7.61
N LEU A 66 -1.03 45.17 -8.04
CA LEU A 66 -2.29 45.77 -8.48
C LEU A 66 -2.94 46.61 -7.36
N GLN A 67 -3.02 46.07 -6.14
CA GLN A 67 -3.52 46.75 -4.94
C GLN A 67 -2.77 48.06 -4.69
N THR A 68 -1.43 47.99 -4.72
CA THR A 68 -0.55 49.14 -4.46
C THR A 68 -0.69 50.21 -5.53
N ARG A 69 -0.74 49.82 -6.81
CA ARG A 69 -0.93 50.76 -7.94
C ARG A 69 -2.30 51.45 -7.89
N LEU A 70 -3.36 50.72 -7.55
CA LEU A 70 -4.71 51.29 -7.44
C LEU A 70 -4.81 52.28 -6.27
N ARG A 71 -4.18 51.95 -5.13
CA ARG A 71 -4.06 52.86 -3.98
C ARG A 71 -3.34 54.15 -4.35
N LEU A 72 -2.20 54.06 -5.02
CA LEU A 72 -1.42 55.24 -5.46
C LEU A 72 -2.18 56.09 -6.49
N ALA A 73 -3.05 55.49 -7.30
CA ALA A 73 -3.86 56.16 -8.30
C ALA A 73 -5.21 56.70 -7.76
N ASN A 74 -5.46 56.64 -6.45
CA ASN A 74 -6.74 56.96 -5.80
C ASN A 74 -7.95 56.24 -6.44
N ARG A 75 -7.74 55.02 -6.95
CA ARG A 75 -8.79 54.16 -7.49
C ARG A 75 -9.20 53.11 -6.44
N PRO A 76 -10.48 52.68 -6.43
CA PRO A 76 -10.94 51.63 -5.54
C PRO A 76 -10.14 50.33 -5.75
N SER A 77 -9.96 49.57 -4.67
CA SER A 77 -9.22 48.31 -4.67
C SER A 77 -9.81 47.31 -5.65
N PHE A 78 -8.94 46.54 -6.31
CA PHE A 78 -9.38 45.45 -7.17
C PHE A 78 -9.93 44.33 -6.28
N LEU A 79 -11.21 44.02 -6.44
CA LEU A 79 -11.84 42.84 -5.88
C LEU A 79 -11.97 41.81 -7.01
N PRO A 80 -11.24 40.69 -6.94
CA PRO A 80 -11.46 39.58 -7.87
C PRO A 80 -12.90 39.08 -7.81
N THR A 81 -13.36 38.42 -8.87
CA THR A 81 -14.64 37.71 -8.90
C THR A 81 -14.78 36.74 -7.70
N GLU A 82 -15.98 36.63 -7.09
CA GLU A 82 -16.24 35.74 -5.95
C GLU A 82 -15.70 34.32 -6.20
N GLY A 83 -15.01 33.74 -5.20
CA GLY A 83 -14.38 32.41 -5.30
C GLY A 83 -12.98 32.41 -5.92
N ARG A 84 -12.45 33.56 -6.37
CA ARG A 84 -11.08 33.73 -6.90
C ARG A 84 -10.24 34.67 -6.04
N MET A 85 -10.65 34.89 -4.79
CA MET A 85 -9.86 35.67 -3.85
C MET A 85 -8.60 34.89 -3.46
N ILE A 86 -7.55 35.61 -3.06
CA ILE A 86 -6.33 34.96 -2.54
C ILE A 86 -6.66 34.05 -1.36
N GLU A 87 -7.60 34.46 -0.49
CA GLU A 87 -8.04 33.64 0.64
C GLU A 87 -8.66 32.31 0.21
N ASP A 88 -9.43 32.29 -0.89
CA ASP A 88 -10.03 31.07 -1.43
C ASP A 88 -8.94 30.13 -1.99
N ILE A 89 -7.96 30.69 -2.71
CA ILE A 89 -6.82 29.96 -3.27
C ILE A 89 -5.95 29.38 -2.14
N ASP A 90 -5.67 30.16 -1.10
CA ASP A 90 -4.95 29.71 0.09
C ASP A 90 -5.70 28.60 0.83
N SER A 91 -7.02 28.72 0.95
CA SER A 91 -7.87 27.69 1.55
C SER A 91 -7.84 26.39 0.75
N ALA A 92 -7.99 26.47 -0.58
CA ALA A 92 -7.92 25.31 -1.48
C ALA A 92 -6.53 24.66 -1.43
N TRP A 93 -5.46 25.46 -1.41
CA TRP A 93 -4.09 24.97 -1.30
C TRP A 93 -3.84 24.27 0.05
N ARG A 94 -4.33 24.83 1.16
CA ARG A 94 -4.26 24.16 2.48
C ARG A 94 -5.03 22.85 2.50
N GLN A 95 -6.19 22.77 1.84
CA GLN A 95 -6.93 21.51 1.71
C GLN A 95 -6.12 20.46 0.95
N LEU A 96 -5.49 20.84 -0.17
CA LEU A 96 -4.59 19.98 -0.93
C LEU A 96 -3.46 19.43 -0.04
N GLU A 97 -2.75 20.30 0.67
CA GLU A 97 -1.67 19.92 1.59
C GLU A 97 -2.16 19.01 2.73
N ASN A 98 -3.39 19.21 3.21
CA ASN A 98 -3.99 18.33 4.21
C ASN A 98 -4.25 16.91 3.67
N TYR A 99 -4.64 16.77 2.40
CA TYR A 99 -4.81 15.44 1.77
C TYR A 99 -3.48 14.77 1.47
N GLU A 100 -2.47 15.55 1.05
CA GLU A 100 -1.10 15.06 0.88
C GLU A 100 -0.49 14.56 2.19
N LYS A 101 -0.87 15.17 3.31
CA LYS A 101 -0.36 14.82 4.63
C LYS A 101 -0.71 13.38 4.98
N GLY A 102 0.34 12.57 5.12
CA GLY A 102 0.21 11.14 5.43
C GLY A 102 -0.25 10.28 4.24
N PHE A 103 -0.41 10.83 3.03
CA PHE A 103 -0.69 10.03 1.83
C PHE A 103 0.52 9.16 1.46
N GLU A 104 1.72 9.75 1.47
CA GLU A 104 2.97 9.01 1.24
C GLU A 104 3.20 7.95 2.32
N ASP A 105 3.03 8.33 3.59
CA ASP A 105 3.17 7.42 4.72
C ASP A 105 2.20 6.24 4.62
N TRP A 106 0.95 6.52 4.24
CA TRP A 106 -0.05 5.49 4.00
C TRP A 106 0.35 4.56 2.84
N LEU A 107 0.80 5.09 1.70
CA LEU A 107 1.27 4.27 0.57
C LEU A 107 2.46 3.39 0.95
N VAL A 108 3.44 3.94 1.67
CA VAL A 108 4.62 3.19 2.12
C VAL A 108 4.23 2.11 3.13
N ALA A 109 3.31 2.40 4.05
CA ALA A 109 2.78 1.42 4.99
C ALA A 109 2.02 0.30 4.27
N GLU A 110 1.20 0.64 3.27
CA GLU A 110 0.44 -0.33 2.49
C GLU A 110 1.35 -1.23 1.65
N ILE A 111 2.39 -0.68 1.01
CA ILE A 111 3.40 -1.48 0.29
C ILE A 111 4.07 -2.47 1.25
N LYS A 112 4.49 -2.03 2.44
CA LYS A 112 5.10 -2.92 3.44
C LYS A 112 4.13 -4.02 3.90
N ARG A 113 2.86 -3.68 4.11
CA ARG A 113 1.81 -4.64 4.48
C ARG A 113 1.63 -5.70 3.39
N LEU A 114 1.56 -5.29 2.13
CA LEU A 114 1.42 -6.19 0.99
C LEU A 114 2.67 -7.07 0.81
N GLU A 115 3.87 -6.52 0.98
CA GLU A 115 5.13 -7.28 0.96
C GLU A 115 5.17 -8.35 2.06
N GLN A 116 4.73 -8.01 3.27
CA GLN A 116 4.65 -8.95 4.38
C GLN A 116 3.67 -10.09 4.10
N ILE A 117 2.48 -9.77 3.57
CA ILE A 117 1.48 -10.78 3.21
C ILE A 117 2.00 -11.71 2.11
N GLU A 118 2.62 -11.16 1.06
CA GLU A 118 3.16 -11.98 -0.03
C GLU A 118 4.28 -12.90 0.48
N TYR A 119 5.15 -12.39 1.36
CA TYR A 119 6.18 -13.19 2.01
C TYR A 119 5.59 -14.33 2.84
N LEU A 120 4.62 -14.02 3.72
CA LEU A 120 3.94 -15.02 4.56
C LEU A 120 3.20 -16.06 3.72
N ALA A 121 2.51 -15.63 2.65
CA ALA A 121 1.80 -16.52 1.76
C ALA A 121 2.75 -17.48 1.02
N LYS A 122 3.89 -16.99 0.52
CA LYS A 122 4.94 -17.84 -0.09
C LYS A 122 5.50 -18.83 0.91
N LYS A 123 5.81 -18.37 2.12
CA LYS A 123 6.33 -19.20 3.22
C LYS A 123 5.33 -20.28 3.64
N PHE A 124 4.06 -19.93 3.75
CA PHE A 124 2.95 -20.84 4.05
C PHE A 124 2.85 -21.93 3.00
N ARG A 125 2.76 -21.55 1.71
CA ARG A 125 2.67 -22.49 0.59
C ARG A 125 3.85 -23.46 0.56
N LEU A 126 5.07 -22.95 0.69
CA LEU A 126 6.26 -23.81 0.70
C LEU A 126 6.21 -24.84 1.84
N LYS A 127 5.82 -24.41 3.05
CA LYS A 127 5.73 -25.31 4.20
C LYS A 127 4.62 -26.35 4.05
N CYS A 128 3.46 -25.96 3.52
CA CYS A 128 2.37 -26.88 3.22
C CYS A 128 2.82 -27.93 2.21
N LEU A 129 3.41 -27.51 1.08
CA LEU A 129 3.94 -28.42 0.07
C LEU A 129 4.96 -29.41 0.64
N THR A 130 5.91 -28.96 1.46
CA THR A 130 6.87 -29.87 2.11
C THR A 130 6.17 -30.86 3.05
N HIS A 131 5.14 -30.40 3.79
CA HIS A 131 4.41 -31.26 4.71
C HIS A 131 3.52 -32.27 4.00
N GLU A 132 2.82 -31.85 2.94
CA GLU A 132 2.01 -32.70 2.07
C GLU A 132 2.87 -33.77 1.40
N ALA A 133 4.04 -33.40 0.85
CA ALA A 133 4.97 -34.36 0.25
C ALA A 133 5.49 -35.39 1.26
N TRP A 134 5.64 -35.02 2.54
CA TRP A 134 5.98 -35.97 3.59
C TRP A 134 4.80 -36.86 3.99
N ALA A 135 3.59 -36.29 4.04
CA ALA A 135 2.37 -37.01 4.42
C ALA A 135 1.91 -37.99 3.33
N ASP A 136 2.29 -37.74 2.08
CA ASP A 136 1.92 -38.55 0.93
C ASP A 136 2.28 -40.03 1.12
N GLY A 137 1.32 -40.91 0.83
CA GLY A 137 1.43 -42.36 0.99
C GLY A 137 1.52 -42.89 2.44
N LYS A 138 1.70 -42.05 3.46
CA LYS A 138 1.84 -42.51 4.86
C LYS A 138 0.56 -43.11 5.42
N ALA A 139 -0.60 -42.50 5.13
CA ALA A 139 -1.90 -43.04 5.57
C ALA A 139 -2.15 -44.44 4.97
N ASN A 140 -1.84 -44.61 3.68
CA ASN A 140 -1.94 -45.91 3.01
C ASN A 140 -0.99 -46.93 3.64
N ALA A 141 0.27 -46.55 3.89
CA ALA A 141 1.25 -47.42 4.52
C ALA A 141 0.83 -47.87 5.93
N LEU A 142 0.17 -46.99 6.70
CA LEU A 142 -0.35 -47.30 8.04
C LEU A 142 -1.62 -48.16 8.02
N SER A 143 -2.36 -48.18 6.90
CA SER A 143 -3.56 -49.00 6.73
C SER A 143 -3.27 -50.45 6.34
N LEU A 144 -2.02 -50.78 6.00
CA LEU A 144 -1.62 -52.13 5.63
C LEU A 144 -1.59 -53.02 6.87
N GLU A 145 -2.16 -54.22 6.74
CA GLU A 145 -2.13 -55.27 7.77
C GLU A 145 -0.99 -56.27 7.50
N ASP A 146 0.18 -55.76 7.09
CA ASP A 146 1.35 -56.57 6.70
C ASP A 146 2.00 -57.34 7.87
N TYR A 147 1.54 -57.10 9.10
CA TYR A 147 1.85 -57.86 10.29
C TYR A 147 1.11 -59.20 10.37
N GLU A 148 -0.05 -59.34 9.70
CA GLU A 148 -0.81 -60.58 9.69
C GLU A 148 -0.11 -61.63 8.81
N GLY A 149 0.31 -62.74 9.43
CA GLY A 149 1.04 -63.82 8.73
C GLY A 149 2.54 -63.56 8.54
N ALA A 150 3.08 -62.48 9.09
CA ALA A 150 4.52 -62.19 9.07
C ALA A 150 5.32 -63.12 9.99
N SER A 151 6.55 -63.44 9.59
CA SER A 151 7.49 -64.19 10.43
C SER A 151 7.98 -63.35 11.62
N LEU A 152 8.48 -63.98 12.68
CA LEU A 152 9.01 -63.27 13.86
C LEU A 152 10.11 -62.26 13.51
N SER A 153 10.97 -62.58 12.54
CA SER A 153 12.02 -61.67 12.06
C SER A 153 11.44 -60.47 11.31
N ALA A 154 10.42 -60.68 10.47
CA ALA A 154 9.72 -59.62 9.76
C ALA A 154 8.95 -58.71 10.72
N LEU A 155 8.27 -59.27 11.72
CA LEU A 155 7.57 -58.51 12.76
C LEU A 155 8.51 -57.59 13.54
N ARG A 156 9.71 -58.07 13.91
CA ARG A 156 10.73 -57.23 14.57
C ARG A 156 11.20 -56.08 13.68
N ALA A 157 11.38 -56.33 12.38
CA ALA A 157 11.74 -55.29 11.43
C ALA A 157 10.63 -54.24 11.25
N LEU A 158 9.36 -54.68 11.17
CA LEU A 158 8.20 -53.79 11.12
C LEU A 158 8.09 -52.94 12.38
N ALA A 159 8.26 -53.53 13.57
CA ALA A 159 8.25 -52.79 14.83
C ALA A 159 9.35 -51.70 14.89
N GLN A 160 10.57 -52.01 14.42
CA GLN A 160 11.66 -51.02 14.36
C GLN A 160 11.35 -49.88 13.38
N LYS A 161 10.74 -50.20 12.22
CA LYS A 161 10.30 -49.21 11.24
C LYS A 161 9.18 -48.32 11.81
N HIS A 162 8.25 -48.90 12.56
CA HIS A 162 7.16 -48.17 13.23
C HIS A 162 7.71 -47.22 14.29
N ALA A 163 8.62 -47.66 15.16
CA ALA A 163 9.27 -46.80 16.15
C ALA A 163 10.03 -45.63 15.50
N SER A 164 10.70 -45.88 14.36
CA SER A 164 11.36 -44.82 13.58
C SER A 164 10.34 -43.82 13.00
N PHE A 165 9.17 -44.30 12.58
CA PHE A 165 8.09 -43.46 12.09
C PHE A 165 7.47 -42.59 13.20
N GLU A 166 7.24 -43.12 14.39
CA GLU A 166 6.73 -42.35 15.53
C GLU A 166 7.68 -41.21 15.93
N GLY A 167 8.99 -41.48 15.91
CA GLY A 167 10.01 -40.45 16.14
C GLY A 167 9.96 -39.31 15.11
N ASP A 168 9.81 -39.66 13.83
CA ASP A 168 9.67 -38.68 12.74
C ASP A 168 8.35 -37.90 12.83
N LEU A 169 7.25 -38.59 13.17
CA LEU A 169 5.93 -37.98 13.38
C LEU A 169 5.98 -36.89 14.47
N GLY A 170 6.65 -37.17 15.60
CA GLY A 170 6.85 -36.19 16.67
C GLY A 170 7.61 -34.94 16.21
N ALA A 171 8.61 -35.09 15.34
CA ALA A 171 9.33 -33.95 14.77
C ALA A 171 8.45 -33.12 13.81
N HIS A 172 7.48 -33.74 13.15
CA HIS A 172 6.55 -33.09 12.23
C HIS A 172 5.43 -32.30 12.94
N GLN A 173 5.08 -32.65 14.18
CA GLN A 173 4.10 -31.89 14.99
C GLN A 173 4.46 -30.39 15.09
N ASN A 174 5.71 -30.09 15.44
CA ASN A 174 6.23 -28.72 15.49
C ASN A 174 6.15 -27.98 14.14
N ARG A 175 6.21 -28.72 13.02
CA ARG A 175 6.10 -28.12 11.68
C ARG A 175 4.66 -27.72 11.37
N VAL A 176 3.69 -28.54 11.77
CA VAL A 176 2.26 -28.26 11.62
C VAL A 176 1.87 -27.04 12.44
N GLU A 177 2.29 -26.97 13.71
CA GLU A 177 2.01 -25.81 14.57
C GLU A 177 2.53 -24.49 13.98
N ARG A 178 3.73 -24.52 13.37
CA ARG A 178 4.28 -23.34 12.67
C ARG A 178 3.50 -22.99 11.40
N ILE A 179 2.93 -23.96 10.70
CA ILE A 179 2.07 -23.72 9.53
C ILE A 179 0.78 -23.03 9.98
N VAL A 180 0.17 -23.51 11.07
CA VAL A 180 -1.03 -22.91 11.67
C VAL A 180 -0.77 -21.47 12.10
N ALA A 181 0.33 -21.21 12.80
CA ALA A 181 0.69 -19.85 13.23
C ALA A 181 0.84 -18.88 12.04
N ILE A 182 1.47 -19.31 10.94
CA ILE A 182 1.59 -18.48 9.72
C ILE A 182 0.21 -18.24 9.08
N ALA A 183 -0.69 -19.23 9.11
CA ALA A 183 -2.05 -19.05 8.62
C ALA A 183 -2.85 -18.06 9.46
N GLU A 184 -2.62 -18.02 10.77
CA GLU A 184 -3.23 -17.03 11.68
C GLU A 184 -2.69 -15.62 11.43
N GLU A 185 -1.38 -15.48 11.17
CA GLU A 185 -0.77 -14.19 10.78
C GLU A 185 -1.24 -13.67 9.41
N LEU A 186 -1.80 -14.53 8.55
CA LEU A 186 -2.30 -14.19 7.22
C LEU A 186 -3.77 -13.74 7.20
N LYS A 187 -4.52 -13.89 8.29
CA LYS A 187 -5.92 -13.47 8.41
C LYS A 187 -6.06 -11.95 8.53
#